data_AF-Q38UE8-F1
#
_entry.id   AF-Q38UE8-F1
#
_cell.length_a   1.000
_cell.length_b   1.000
_cell.length_c   1.000
_cell.angle_alpha   90.00
_cell.angle_beta   90.00
_cell.angle_gamma   90.00
#
_symmetry.space_group_name_H-M   'P 1'
#
loop_
_entity.id
_entity.type
_entity.pdbx_description
1 polymer ?
#
loop_
_entity_poly.entity_id
_entity_poly.type
_entity_poly.pdbx_seq_one_letter_code
_entity_poly.pdbx_strand_id
1 'polypeptide(L)'
;MPTFEGKDIQAAIDAGLAALKLTRDKVTVDVLEEGKKGFLGFGKQPAIVTLNPITVAEPTPVEPEQPSVEDVATEPADQPEKAPMRQSREATIEALKQYITDITAQIGTPATMTVTKEHKQVIFHLKTTKEGLLIGKHGKTINALQYLAQTYYDHHTKGKQLMMLDVGDYRQRRATIVKHLADKAAREVVATGKAVTLEPMPAFERKIVHGYLTNNRHVQTHSEGRGDRRVIVVESARSF
;
A
#
# COMPACT_ATOMS: atom_id res chain seq x y z
N MET A 1 10.31 -37.28 13.98
CA MET A 1 9.41 -36.50 13.11
C MET A 1 9.42 -37.18 11.76
N PRO A 2 8.27 -37.55 11.16
CA PRO A 2 8.29 -38.26 9.88
C PRO A 2 8.74 -37.29 8.77
N THR A 3 9.95 -37.55 8.26
CA THR A 3 10.52 -36.87 7.08
C THR A 3 10.14 -37.66 5.84
N PHE A 4 9.70 -36.97 4.79
CA PHE A 4 9.31 -37.56 3.52
C PHE A 4 10.23 -37.06 2.41
N GLU A 5 10.72 -37.97 1.59
CA GLU A 5 11.70 -37.71 0.53
C GLU A 5 11.09 -37.91 -0.86
N GLY A 6 11.44 -37.02 -1.80
CA GLY A 6 10.90 -37.02 -3.15
C GLY A 6 11.87 -36.49 -4.20
N LYS A 7 11.55 -36.74 -5.48
CA LYS A 7 12.35 -36.24 -6.62
C LYS A 7 12.31 -34.71 -6.75
N ASP A 8 11.25 -34.12 -6.25
CA ASP A 8 11.02 -32.69 -6.10
C ASP A 8 10.10 -32.44 -4.89
N ILE A 9 9.93 -31.18 -4.52
CA ILE A 9 9.14 -30.78 -3.34
C ILE A 9 7.69 -31.31 -3.47
N GLN A 10 7.13 -31.30 -4.68
CA GLN A 10 5.76 -31.74 -4.91
C GLN A 10 5.61 -33.26 -4.70
N ALA A 11 6.54 -34.06 -5.24
CA ALA A 11 6.57 -35.50 -5.02
C ALA A 11 6.78 -35.87 -3.55
N ALA A 12 7.59 -35.10 -2.81
CA ALA A 12 7.83 -35.32 -1.39
C ALA A 12 6.56 -35.03 -0.54
N ILE A 13 5.79 -34.00 -0.90
CA ILE A 13 4.49 -33.69 -0.29
C ILE A 13 3.48 -34.79 -0.60
N ASP A 14 3.35 -35.20 -1.86
CA ASP A 14 2.37 -36.21 -2.28
C ASP A 14 2.65 -37.58 -1.61
N ALA A 15 3.93 -37.96 -1.48
CA ALA A 15 4.34 -39.17 -0.77
C ALA A 15 3.95 -39.12 0.72
N GLY A 16 4.14 -37.97 1.37
CA GLY A 16 3.78 -37.82 2.77
C GLY A 16 2.26 -37.74 3.02
N LEU A 17 1.49 -37.13 2.10
CA LEU A 17 0.02 -37.15 2.16
C LEU A 17 -0.53 -38.57 1.99
N ALA A 18 0.04 -39.36 1.06
CA ALA A 18 -0.33 -40.75 0.86
C ALA A 18 -0.01 -41.64 2.09
N ALA A 19 1.15 -41.43 2.72
CA ALA A 19 1.55 -42.17 3.91
C ALA A 19 0.67 -41.85 5.13
N LEU A 20 0.25 -40.60 5.28
CA LEU A 20 -0.56 -40.15 6.42
C LEU A 20 -2.08 -40.25 6.18
N LYS A 21 -2.54 -40.54 4.94
CA LYS A 21 -3.95 -40.52 4.52
C LYS A 21 -4.65 -39.18 4.84
N LEU A 22 -3.94 -38.08 4.71
CA LEU A 22 -4.44 -36.74 4.98
C LEU A 22 -4.59 -35.95 3.69
N THR A 23 -5.53 -35.00 3.68
CA THR A 23 -5.67 -34.03 2.59
C THR A 23 -4.72 -32.85 2.80
N ARG A 24 -4.30 -32.20 1.71
CA ARG A 24 -3.35 -31.07 1.70
C ARG A 24 -3.76 -29.94 2.66
N ASP A 25 -5.05 -29.79 2.91
CA ASP A 25 -5.62 -28.73 3.74
C ASP A 25 -5.47 -28.98 5.25
N LYS A 26 -5.00 -30.17 5.66
CA LYS A 26 -4.84 -30.57 7.06
C LYS A 26 -3.39 -30.72 7.51
N VAL A 27 -2.44 -30.27 6.69
CA VAL A 27 -1.01 -30.50 6.93
C VAL A 27 -0.22 -29.22 6.71
N THR A 28 0.64 -28.88 7.67
CA THR A 28 1.68 -27.85 7.50
C THR A 28 2.92 -28.51 6.90
N VAL A 29 3.42 -27.96 5.79
CA VAL A 29 4.62 -28.45 5.09
C VAL A 29 5.80 -27.54 5.44
N ASP A 30 6.81 -28.11 6.09
CA ASP A 30 8.10 -27.45 6.29
C ASP A 30 9.12 -28.08 5.34
N VAL A 31 9.69 -27.29 4.43
CA VAL A 31 10.69 -27.74 3.46
C VAL A 31 12.07 -27.63 4.09
N LEU A 32 12.73 -28.77 4.32
CA LEU A 32 14.10 -28.79 4.84
C LEU A 32 15.13 -28.67 3.72
N GLU A 33 14.89 -29.33 2.58
CA GLU A 33 15.83 -29.34 1.46
C GLU A 33 15.10 -29.27 0.12
N GLU A 34 15.38 -28.23 -0.65
CA GLU A 34 14.85 -28.04 -2.00
C GLU A 34 15.68 -28.88 -2.98
N GLY A 35 15.16 -30.06 -3.35
CA GLY A 35 15.89 -31.00 -4.22
C GLY A 35 16.41 -30.34 -5.50
N LYS A 36 17.70 -30.55 -5.80
CA LYS A 36 18.37 -29.98 -6.99
C LYS A 36 18.40 -30.97 -8.14
N LYS A 37 17.86 -30.57 -9.29
CA LYS A 37 17.98 -31.32 -10.55
C LYS A 37 19.41 -31.17 -11.10
N GLY A 38 20.25 -32.18 -10.91
CA GLY A 38 21.59 -32.25 -11.50
C GLY A 38 21.57 -32.29 -13.02
N PHE A 39 22.55 -31.64 -13.66
CA PHE A 39 22.73 -31.63 -15.11
C PHE A 39 23.40 -32.94 -15.55
N LEU A 40 22.82 -33.64 -16.54
CA LEU A 40 23.34 -34.89 -17.12
C LEU A 40 23.47 -36.09 -16.15
N GLY A 41 22.67 -36.15 -15.08
CA GLY A 41 22.59 -37.33 -14.21
C GLY A 41 23.59 -37.39 -13.06
N PHE A 42 24.50 -36.42 -12.97
CA PHE A 42 25.43 -36.26 -11.85
C PHE A 42 24.92 -35.18 -10.88
N GLY A 43 24.96 -35.45 -9.57
CA GLY A 43 24.64 -34.48 -8.51
C GLY A 43 23.15 -34.33 -8.15
N LYS A 44 22.33 -35.37 -8.30
CA LYS A 44 20.92 -35.33 -7.85
C LYS A 44 20.85 -35.32 -6.31
N GLN A 45 20.25 -34.29 -5.74
CA GLN A 45 19.87 -34.26 -4.32
C GLN A 45 18.34 -34.39 -4.21
N PRO A 46 17.82 -35.36 -3.44
CA PRO A 46 16.38 -35.48 -3.22
C PRO A 46 15.86 -34.28 -2.43
N ALA A 47 14.57 -33.97 -2.59
CA ALA A 47 13.88 -32.99 -1.76
C ALA A 47 13.40 -33.68 -0.47
N ILE A 48 13.58 -33.04 0.67
CA ILE A 48 13.14 -33.56 1.98
C ILE A 48 12.17 -32.56 2.61
N VAL A 49 10.98 -33.03 2.97
CA VAL A 49 9.93 -32.25 3.62
C VAL A 49 9.47 -32.92 4.92
N THR A 50 9.09 -32.13 5.91
CA THR A 50 8.39 -32.60 7.11
C THR A 50 6.93 -32.20 7.04
N LEU A 51 6.04 -33.17 7.28
CA LEU A 51 4.60 -32.96 7.30
C LEU A 51 4.09 -33.05 8.74
N ASN A 52 3.50 -31.96 9.22
CA ASN A 52 2.89 -31.91 10.55
C ASN A 52 1.35 -31.87 10.40
N PRO A 53 0.62 -32.88 10.93
CA PRO A 53 -0.84 -32.87 10.91
C PRO A 53 -1.39 -31.78 11.84
N ILE A 54 -2.26 -30.94 11.30
CA ILE A 54 -3.00 -29.95 12.10
C ILE A 54 -4.18 -30.70 12.72
N THR A 55 -4.15 -30.93 14.03
CA THR A 55 -5.28 -31.51 14.78
C THR A 55 -6.39 -30.47 14.88
N VAL A 56 -7.26 -30.43 13.86
CA VAL A 56 -8.54 -29.70 13.91
C VAL A 56 -9.57 -30.66 14.50
N ALA A 57 -10.02 -30.36 15.71
CA ALA A 57 -11.15 -31.00 16.35
C ALA A 57 -12.40 -30.89 15.45
N GLU A 58 -13.11 -32.00 15.29
CA GLU A 58 -14.25 -32.18 14.40
C GLU A 58 -15.40 -31.20 14.72
N PRO A 59 -16.04 -30.60 13.70
CA PRO A 59 -17.39 -30.05 13.85
C PRO A 59 -18.43 -31.04 13.33
N THR A 60 -19.40 -31.34 14.18
CA THR A 60 -20.65 -32.02 13.89
C THR A 60 -21.49 -31.25 12.86
N PRO A 61 -22.23 -31.93 11.95
CA PRO A 61 -23.09 -31.28 10.96
C PRO A 61 -24.40 -30.77 11.57
N VAL A 62 -24.78 -29.52 11.29
CA VAL A 62 -26.15 -29.03 11.48
C VAL A 62 -26.61 -28.30 10.21
N GLU A 63 -27.78 -28.74 9.77
CA GLU A 63 -28.72 -28.35 8.70
C GLU A 63 -28.90 -26.82 8.48
N PRO A 64 -29.28 -26.36 7.27
CA PRO A 64 -29.17 -24.94 6.87
C PRO A 64 -30.40 -24.11 7.26
N GLU A 65 -30.18 -23.02 8.01
CA GLU A 65 -31.15 -21.95 8.21
C GLU A 65 -30.84 -20.72 7.34
N GLN A 66 -31.92 -20.06 6.94
CA GLN A 66 -32.08 -19.07 5.87
C GLN A 66 -31.30 -17.75 6.07
N PRO A 67 -31.09 -16.96 5.00
CA PRO A 67 -30.33 -15.72 5.07
C PRO A 67 -31.21 -14.59 5.64
N SER A 68 -30.97 -14.19 6.88
CA SER A 68 -31.40 -12.90 7.41
C SER A 68 -30.27 -11.88 7.24
N VAL A 69 -30.58 -10.84 6.50
CA VAL A 69 -29.80 -9.61 6.38
C VAL A 69 -29.99 -8.79 7.64
N GLU A 70 -28.92 -8.49 8.38
CA GLU A 70 -28.73 -7.26 9.17
C GLU A 70 -27.33 -7.23 9.81
N ASP A 71 -26.73 -6.03 9.79
CA ASP A 71 -25.48 -5.59 10.43
C ASP A 71 -24.11 -6.02 9.86
N VAL A 72 -23.75 -5.35 8.76
CA VAL A 72 -22.35 -4.99 8.45
C VAL A 72 -22.03 -3.65 9.13
N ALA A 73 -21.70 -3.71 10.42
CA ALA A 73 -20.89 -2.76 11.18
C ALA A 73 -20.51 -3.51 12.47
N THR A 74 -19.26 -3.83 12.77
CA THR A 74 -18.16 -2.93 13.14
C THR A 74 -16.88 -3.76 13.33
N GLU A 75 -15.74 -3.18 12.95
CA GLU A 75 -14.38 -3.40 13.51
C GLU A 75 -13.94 -4.81 13.96
N PRO A 76 -12.89 -5.38 13.35
CA PRO A 76 -11.91 -6.11 14.15
C PRO A 76 -11.07 -5.08 14.90
N ALA A 77 -11.50 -4.79 16.12
CA ALA A 77 -10.70 -4.18 17.15
C ALA A 77 -9.37 -4.95 17.29
N ASP A 78 -8.29 -4.20 17.05
CA ASP A 78 -7.21 -4.04 18.00
C ASP A 78 -6.77 -5.32 18.75
N GLN A 79 -5.92 -6.13 18.10
CA GLN A 79 -5.01 -6.97 18.87
C GLN A 79 -4.15 -6.03 19.75
N PRO A 80 -4.03 -6.30 21.06
CA PRO A 80 -3.32 -5.41 21.98
C PRO A 80 -1.84 -5.40 21.62
N GLU A 81 -1.46 -4.40 20.85
CA GLU A 81 -0.08 -4.04 20.62
C GLU A 81 0.55 -3.76 21.98
N LYS A 82 1.50 -4.62 22.38
CA LYS A 82 2.16 -4.61 23.68
C LYS A 82 2.40 -3.17 24.18
N ALA A 83 1.89 -2.85 25.37
CA ALA A 83 2.00 -1.54 26.02
C ALA A 83 3.36 -0.79 25.85
N PRO A 84 4.54 -1.44 25.95
CA PRO A 84 5.82 -0.74 25.71
C PRO A 84 5.99 -0.21 24.27
N MET A 85 5.40 -0.87 23.28
CA MET A 85 5.50 -0.49 21.87
C MET A 85 4.56 0.68 21.53
N ARG A 86 3.40 0.78 22.21
CA ARG A 86 2.49 1.93 22.10
C ARG A 86 3.13 3.19 22.66
N GLN A 87 3.74 3.13 23.85
CA GLN A 87 4.41 4.27 24.46
C GLN A 87 5.57 4.80 23.59
N SER A 88 6.34 3.90 22.99
CA SER A 88 7.41 4.26 22.05
C SER A 88 6.89 4.99 20.80
N ARG A 89 5.72 4.59 20.27
CA ARG A 89 5.10 5.26 19.11
C ARG A 89 4.60 6.65 19.44
N GLU A 90 3.93 6.80 20.58
CA GLU A 90 3.41 8.11 20.98
C GLU A 90 4.53 9.11 21.24
N ALA A 91 5.61 8.67 21.89
CA ALA A 91 6.81 9.49 22.06
C ALA A 91 7.43 9.88 20.71
N THR A 92 7.45 8.95 19.74
CA THR A 92 7.96 9.22 18.38
C THR A 92 7.10 10.25 17.64
N ILE A 93 5.77 10.19 17.79
CA ILE A 93 4.85 11.16 17.17
C ILE A 93 5.07 12.57 17.75
N GLU A 94 5.28 12.69 19.07
CA GLU A 94 5.56 14.01 19.66
C GLU A 94 6.94 14.54 19.25
N ALA A 95 7.96 13.68 19.19
CA ALA A 95 9.27 14.05 18.66
C ALA A 95 9.21 14.49 17.18
N LEU A 96 8.41 13.79 16.37
CA LEU A 96 8.16 14.16 14.98
C LEU A 96 7.44 15.51 14.87
N LYS A 97 6.52 15.80 15.79
CA LYS A 97 5.84 17.10 15.84
C LYS A 97 6.83 18.23 16.10
N GLN A 98 7.77 18.04 17.02
CA GLN A 98 8.84 19.01 17.25
C GLN A 98 9.73 19.17 16.01
N TYR A 99 10.15 18.06 15.41
CA TYR A 99 10.98 18.04 14.22
C TYR A 99 10.39 18.84 13.04
N ILE A 100 9.11 18.63 12.72
CA ILE A 100 8.43 19.38 11.67
C ILE A 100 8.34 20.86 12.06
N THR A 101 8.00 21.16 13.32
CA THR A 101 7.91 22.55 13.81
C THR A 101 9.23 23.29 13.62
N ASP A 102 10.36 22.67 13.98
CA ASP A 102 11.70 23.23 13.83
C ASP A 102 12.05 23.51 12.37
N ILE A 103 11.76 22.56 11.46
CA ILE A 103 11.98 22.75 10.01
C ILE A 103 11.13 23.91 9.49
N THR A 104 9.84 23.96 9.85
CA THR A 104 8.94 25.02 9.38
C THR A 104 9.36 26.40 9.86
N ALA A 105 9.93 26.50 11.06
CA ALA A 105 10.52 27.74 11.57
C ALA A 105 11.77 28.14 10.79
N GLN A 106 12.69 27.20 10.53
CA GLN A 106 13.94 27.46 9.80
C GLN A 106 13.72 27.91 8.35
N ILE A 107 12.68 27.40 7.68
CA ILE A 107 12.33 27.83 6.31
C ILE A 107 11.51 29.14 6.28
N GLY A 108 11.27 29.78 7.42
CA GLY A 108 10.62 31.10 7.52
C GLY A 108 9.09 31.08 7.50
N THR A 109 8.48 29.93 7.78
CA THR A 109 7.03 29.71 7.79
C THR A 109 6.61 28.97 9.06
N PRO A 110 6.69 29.61 10.25
CA PRO A 110 6.30 28.96 11.49
C PRO A 110 4.85 28.48 11.40
N ALA A 111 4.62 27.23 11.79
CA ALA A 111 3.32 26.58 11.73
C ALA A 111 2.93 26.03 13.10
N THR A 112 1.66 26.16 13.45
CA THR A 112 1.06 25.40 14.55
C THR A 112 0.50 24.10 14.02
N MET A 113 0.55 23.04 14.83
CA MET A 113 0.21 21.70 14.35
C MET A 113 -0.72 20.97 15.32
N THR A 114 -1.77 20.39 14.76
CA THR A 114 -2.69 19.48 15.47
C THR A 114 -2.60 18.09 14.85
N VAL A 115 -2.65 17.05 15.69
CA VAL A 115 -2.45 15.66 15.25
C VAL A 115 -3.73 14.87 15.43
N THR A 116 -4.18 14.21 14.38
CA THR A 116 -5.31 13.28 14.37
C THR A 116 -4.77 11.88 14.13
N LYS A 117 -5.06 10.94 15.04
CA LYS A 117 -4.64 9.54 14.91
C LYS A 117 -5.80 8.70 14.38
N GLU A 118 -5.56 7.98 13.30
CA GLU A 118 -6.47 6.98 12.75
C GLU A 118 -5.77 5.61 12.71
N HIS A 119 -6.54 4.53 12.52
CA HIS A 119 -6.05 3.15 12.60
C HIS A 119 -4.78 2.85 11.76
N LYS A 120 -4.64 3.45 10.58
CA LYS A 120 -3.51 3.20 9.66
C LYS A 120 -2.71 4.46 9.30
N GLN A 121 -3.15 5.63 9.75
CA GLN A 121 -2.53 6.89 9.39
C GLN A 121 -2.56 7.89 10.54
N VAL A 122 -1.54 8.76 10.59
CA VAL A 122 -1.51 9.93 11.47
C VAL A 122 -1.52 11.15 10.58
N ILE A 123 -2.50 12.02 10.79
CA ILE A 123 -2.66 13.25 10.03
C ILE A 123 -2.16 14.41 10.90
N PHE A 124 -1.17 15.10 10.37
CA PHE A 124 -0.63 16.34 10.90
C PHE A 124 -1.29 17.50 10.16
N HIS A 125 -2.15 18.24 10.85
CA HIS A 125 -2.79 19.43 10.30
C HIS A 125 -1.97 20.66 10.69
N LEU A 126 -1.39 21.33 9.70
CA LEU A 126 -0.57 22.51 9.87
C LEU A 126 -1.40 23.77 9.60
N LYS A 127 -1.28 24.75 10.49
CA LYS A 127 -1.86 26.09 10.34
C LYS A 127 -0.74 27.12 10.36
N THR A 128 -0.72 28.00 9.38
CA THR A 128 0.28 29.08 9.27
C THR A 128 -0.34 30.28 8.56
N THR A 129 0.24 31.46 8.74
CA THR A 129 -0.15 32.65 7.98
C THR A 129 0.31 32.61 6.52
N LYS A 130 1.34 31.80 6.20
CA LYS A 130 1.94 31.69 4.87
C LYS A 130 1.75 30.30 4.25
N GLU A 131 0.50 29.84 4.15
CA GLU A 131 0.16 28.48 3.68
C GLU A 131 0.80 28.14 2.33
N GLY A 132 0.78 29.10 1.38
CA GLY A 132 1.31 28.90 0.04
C GLY A 132 2.80 28.50 0.00
N LEU A 133 3.61 28.98 0.94
CA LEU A 133 5.03 28.62 1.02
C LEU A 133 5.23 27.19 1.56
N LEU A 134 4.44 26.78 2.56
CA LEU A 134 4.47 25.40 3.07
C LEU A 134 3.91 24.38 2.07
N ILE A 135 2.91 24.76 1.30
CA ILE A 135 2.38 23.95 0.22
C ILE A 135 3.45 23.84 -0.89
N GLY A 136 4.00 24.98 -1.30
CA GLY A 136 4.92 25.07 -2.42
C GLY A 136 4.25 24.83 -3.77
N LYS A 137 5.00 24.98 -4.87
CA LYS A 137 4.46 24.83 -6.23
C LYS A 137 3.91 23.41 -6.43
N HIS A 138 2.61 23.31 -6.70
CA HIS A 138 1.88 22.04 -6.85
C HIS A 138 2.05 21.07 -5.65
N GLY A 139 2.29 21.59 -4.44
CA GLY A 139 2.41 20.74 -3.25
C GLY A 139 3.80 20.10 -3.07
N LYS A 140 4.82 20.53 -3.82
CA LYS A 140 6.17 19.96 -3.71
C LYS A 140 6.75 20.06 -2.30
N THR A 141 6.57 21.20 -1.63
CA THR A 141 7.12 21.42 -0.29
C THR A 141 6.43 20.55 0.75
N ILE A 142 5.09 20.55 0.78
CA ILE A 142 4.32 19.73 1.73
C ILE A 142 4.56 18.22 1.50
N ASN A 143 4.73 17.79 0.24
CA ASN A 143 5.06 16.40 -0.08
C ASN A 143 6.47 16.02 0.37
N ALA A 144 7.45 16.92 0.23
CA ALA A 144 8.80 16.71 0.71
C ALA A 144 8.85 16.63 2.25
N LEU A 145 8.16 17.54 2.94
CA LEU A 145 8.01 17.50 4.39
C LEU A 145 7.33 16.20 4.86
N GLN A 146 6.30 15.74 4.14
CA GLN A 146 5.66 14.47 4.46
C GLN A 146 6.61 13.28 4.28
N TYR A 147 7.43 13.28 3.24
CA TYR A 147 8.42 12.24 3.03
C TYR A 147 9.47 12.20 4.15
N LEU A 148 9.93 13.36 4.59
CA LEU A 148 10.83 13.47 5.75
C LEU A 148 10.14 12.95 7.03
N ALA A 149 8.87 13.31 7.24
CA ALA A 149 8.10 12.85 8.38
C ALA A 149 7.94 11.32 8.40
N GLN A 150 7.60 10.72 7.26
CA GLN A 150 7.51 9.27 7.12
C GLN A 150 8.87 8.61 7.40
N THR A 151 9.94 9.13 6.81
CA THR A 151 11.30 8.57 6.96
C THR A 151 11.78 8.66 8.41
N TYR A 152 11.50 9.77 9.09
CA TYR A 152 11.79 9.94 10.51
C TYR A 152 11.06 8.89 11.36
N TYR A 153 9.77 8.68 11.10
CA TYR A 153 8.95 7.69 11.82
C TYR A 153 9.44 6.26 11.57
N ASP A 154 9.71 5.90 10.32
CA ASP A 154 10.18 4.57 9.92
C ASP A 154 11.55 4.24 10.54
N HIS A 155 12.41 5.26 10.72
CA HIS A 155 13.71 5.10 11.36
C HIS A 155 13.62 4.80 12.87
N HIS A 156 12.62 5.38 13.56
CA HIS A 156 12.46 5.24 15.01
C HIS A 156 11.53 4.09 15.41
N THR A 157 10.70 3.60 14.50
CA THR A 157 9.66 2.61 14.81
C THR A 157 9.47 1.61 13.69
N LYS A 158 9.38 0.31 14.03
CA LYS A 158 9.10 -0.77 13.07
C LYS A 158 7.61 -0.89 12.68
N GLY A 159 6.86 0.21 12.74
CA GLY A 159 5.41 0.24 12.49
C GLY A 159 5.05 0.56 11.04
N LYS A 160 3.86 0.15 10.58
CA LYS A 160 3.33 0.44 9.22
C LYS A 160 2.35 1.62 9.21
N GLN A 161 2.62 2.64 10.01
CA GLN A 161 1.72 3.78 10.14
C GLN A 161 2.11 4.87 9.15
N LEU A 162 1.13 5.36 8.38
CA LEU A 162 1.37 6.38 7.35
C LEU A 162 1.31 7.78 7.96
N MET A 163 2.36 8.57 7.78
CA MET A 163 2.41 9.97 8.19
C MET A 163 1.88 10.83 7.05
N MET A 164 0.80 11.57 7.30
CA MET A 164 0.21 12.50 6.34
C MET A 164 0.31 13.93 6.86
N LEU A 165 0.77 14.85 6.03
CA LEU A 165 0.77 16.29 6.34
C LEU A 165 -0.29 16.97 5.49
N ASP A 166 -1.09 17.83 6.10
CA ASP A 166 -2.09 18.64 5.41
C ASP A 166 -2.06 20.10 5.88
N VAL A 167 -2.33 21.02 4.95
CA VAL A 167 -2.34 22.47 5.18
C VAL A 167 -3.67 23.00 4.62
N GLY A 168 -4.60 23.38 5.49
CA GLY A 168 -5.88 23.99 5.09
C GLY A 168 -6.64 23.22 4.00
N ASP A 169 -6.81 21.90 4.15
CA ASP A 169 -7.50 21.01 3.19
C ASP A 169 -6.93 21.10 1.77
N TYR A 170 -5.63 21.39 1.66
CA TYR A 170 -4.96 21.52 0.37
C TYR A 170 -5.09 20.24 -0.46
N ARG A 171 -5.00 19.07 0.17
CA ARG A 171 -5.06 17.78 -0.54
C ARG A 171 -6.39 17.59 -1.28
N GLN A 172 -7.49 17.91 -0.63
CA GLN A 172 -8.84 17.82 -1.18
C GLN A 172 -9.01 18.83 -2.31
N ARG A 173 -8.64 20.09 -2.07
CA ARG A 173 -8.68 21.15 -3.10
C ARG A 173 -7.84 20.78 -4.33
N ARG A 174 -6.64 20.24 -4.10
CA ARG A 174 -5.72 19.81 -5.16
C ARG A 174 -6.27 18.64 -5.96
N ALA A 175 -6.87 17.65 -5.31
CA ALA A 175 -7.50 16.53 -6.01
C ALA A 175 -8.61 17.00 -6.98
N THR A 176 -9.42 17.98 -6.57
CA THR A 176 -10.45 18.58 -7.43
C THR A 176 -9.83 19.30 -8.64
N ILE A 177 -8.77 20.08 -8.42
CA ILE A 177 -8.04 20.76 -9.52
C ILE A 177 -7.46 19.73 -10.51
N VAL A 178 -6.87 18.65 -10.02
CA VAL A 178 -6.28 17.59 -10.85
C VAL A 178 -7.36 16.90 -11.71
N LYS A 179 -8.56 16.66 -11.15
CA LYS A 179 -9.70 16.14 -11.93
C LYS A 179 -10.15 17.11 -13.03
N HIS A 180 -10.23 18.41 -12.73
CA HIS A 180 -10.58 19.40 -13.75
C HIS A 180 -9.53 19.51 -14.86
N LEU A 181 -8.24 19.37 -14.54
CA LEU A 181 -7.17 19.28 -15.53
C LEU A 181 -7.36 18.06 -16.44
N ALA A 182 -7.72 16.92 -15.86
CA ALA A 182 -8.02 15.70 -16.61
C ALA A 182 -9.23 15.90 -17.55
N ASP A 183 -10.32 16.50 -17.06
CA ASP A 183 -11.50 16.81 -17.89
C ASP A 183 -11.18 17.75 -19.05
N LYS A 184 -10.33 18.75 -18.81
CA LYS A 184 -9.91 19.69 -19.85
C LYS A 184 -9.07 18.98 -20.91
N ALA A 185 -8.08 18.20 -20.49
CA ALA A 185 -7.25 17.42 -21.41
C ALA A 185 -8.07 16.43 -22.23
N ALA A 186 -9.01 15.70 -21.60
CA ALA A 186 -9.87 14.77 -22.31
C ALA A 186 -10.73 15.47 -23.37
N ARG A 187 -11.33 16.62 -23.05
CA ARG A 187 -12.11 17.43 -24.01
C ARG A 187 -11.26 17.91 -25.18
N GLU A 188 -10.03 18.36 -24.90
CA GLU A 188 -9.10 18.82 -25.93
C GLU A 188 -8.65 17.70 -26.86
N VAL A 189 -8.37 16.51 -26.31
CA VAL A 189 -8.06 15.31 -27.10
C VAL A 189 -9.24 14.93 -27.99
N VAL A 190 -10.46 14.93 -27.47
CA VAL A 190 -11.67 14.59 -28.25
C VAL A 190 -11.93 15.62 -29.35
N ALA A 191 -11.71 16.90 -29.08
CA ALA A 191 -11.94 17.97 -30.06
C ALA A 191 -10.88 18.02 -31.16
N THR A 192 -9.62 17.75 -30.82
CA THR A 192 -8.48 17.93 -31.74
C THR A 192 -7.95 16.63 -32.35
N GLY A 193 -8.25 15.49 -31.73
CA GLY A 193 -7.66 14.18 -32.04
C GLY A 193 -6.17 14.06 -31.65
N LYS A 194 -5.56 15.09 -31.07
CA LYS A 194 -4.14 15.11 -30.68
C LYS A 194 -3.98 14.74 -29.21
N ALA A 195 -2.91 14.02 -28.90
CA ALA A 195 -2.56 13.71 -27.52
C ALA A 195 -2.20 14.99 -26.74
N VAL A 196 -2.64 15.07 -25.48
CA VAL A 196 -2.36 16.17 -24.56
C VAL A 196 -1.50 15.65 -23.41
N THR A 197 -0.36 16.30 -23.18
CA THR A 197 0.53 16.00 -22.07
C THR A 197 0.25 16.95 -20.90
N LEU A 198 -0.07 16.39 -19.74
CA LEU A 198 -0.22 17.15 -18.50
C LEU A 198 1.15 17.45 -17.87
N GLU A 199 1.19 18.49 -17.04
CA GLU A 199 2.39 18.84 -16.27
C GLU A 199 2.86 17.67 -15.39
N PRO A 200 4.18 17.55 -15.14
CA PRO A 200 4.71 16.54 -14.23
C PRO A 200 4.09 16.66 -12.84
N MET A 201 3.63 15.54 -12.29
CA MET A 201 2.96 15.50 -10.99
C MET A 201 3.32 14.23 -10.20
N PRO A 202 3.21 14.27 -8.85
CA PRO A 202 3.49 13.11 -8.00
C PRO A 202 2.66 11.88 -8.37
N ALA A 203 3.14 10.70 -7.99
CA ALA A 203 2.49 9.43 -8.32
C ALA A 203 1.02 9.34 -7.89
N PHE A 204 0.67 9.93 -6.74
CA PHE A 204 -0.72 9.94 -6.27
C PHE A 204 -1.63 10.83 -7.13
N GLU A 205 -1.16 12.01 -7.57
CA GLU A 205 -1.93 12.87 -8.50
C GLU A 205 -2.12 12.17 -9.85
N ARG A 206 -1.07 11.49 -10.33
CA ARG A 206 -1.17 10.69 -11.57
C ARG A 206 -2.21 9.58 -11.45
N LYS A 207 -2.26 8.90 -10.31
CA LYS A 207 -3.26 7.87 -10.02
C LYS A 207 -4.67 8.45 -10.01
N ILE A 208 -4.87 9.67 -9.50
CA ILE A 208 -6.17 10.37 -9.53
C ILE A 208 -6.61 10.60 -10.99
N VAL A 209 -5.74 11.14 -11.85
CA VAL A 209 -6.07 11.37 -13.26
C VAL A 209 -6.40 10.06 -13.97
N HIS A 210 -5.55 9.04 -13.82
CA HIS A 210 -5.78 7.74 -14.45
C HIS A 210 -7.12 7.15 -14.02
N GLY A 211 -7.34 7.02 -12.71
CA GLY A 211 -8.59 6.45 -12.17
C GLY A 211 -9.83 7.25 -12.52
N TYR A 212 -9.72 8.57 -12.62
CA TYR A 212 -10.82 9.45 -13.01
C TYR A 212 -11.19 9.29 -14.50
N LEU A 213 -10.20 9.10 -15.37
CA LEU A 213 -10.41 8.92 -16.81
C LEU A 213 -10.57 7.46 -17.25
N THR A 214 -10.33 6.46 -16.39
CA THR A 214 -10.44 5.02 -16.73
C THR A 214 -11.78 4.65 -17.38
N ASN A 215 -12.88 5.24 -16.92
CA ASN A 215 -14.23 4.93 -17.42
C ASN A 215 -14.65 5.77 -18.63
N ASN A 216 -13.79 6.69 -19.10
CA ASN A 216 -14.09 7.51 -20.27
C ASN A 216 -13.81 6.70 -21.55
N ARG A 217 -14.85 6.47 -22.34
CA ARG A 217 -14.76 5.65 -23.56
C ARG A 217 -13.97 6.30 -24.70
N HIS A 218 -13.76 7.61 -24.65
CA HIS A 218 -13.15 8.37 -25.75
C HIS A 218 -11.65 8.60 -25.57
N VAL A 219 -11.12 8.42 -24.37
CA VAL A 219 -9.71 8.71 -24.08
C VAL A 219 -9.08 7.60 -23.24
N GLN A 220 -7.78 7.43 -23.40
CA GLN A 220 -6.95 6.59 -22.55
C GLN A 220 -5.81 7.41 -21.97
N THR A 221 -5.19 6.90 -20.91
CA THR A 221 -4.08 7.59 -20.24
C THR A 221 -2.94 6.64 -19.94
N HIS A 222 -1.72 7.14 -20.11
CA HIS A 222 -0.50 6.47 -19.67
C HIS A 222 0.48 7.48 -19.09
N SER A 223 1.44 7.00 -18.31
CA SER A 223 2.46 7.85 -17.69
C SER A 223 3.83 7.65 -18.33
N GLU A 224 4.40 8.71 -18.89
CA GLU A 224 5.72 8.71 -19.54
C GLU A 224 6.78 9.45 -18.72
N GLY A 225 8.05 9.06 -18.85
CA GLY A 225 9.16 9.68 -18.12
C GLY A 225 9.49 8.99 -16.78
N ARG A 226 10.36 9.63 -15.97
CA ARG A 226 10.92 9.06 -14.72
C ARG A 226 10.92 10.08 -13.58
N GLY A 227 10.70 9.58 -12.37
CA GLY A 227 10.73 10.38 -11.14
C GLY A 227 9.83 11.61 -11.22
N ASP A 228 10.35 12.76 -10.80
CA ASP A 228 9.66 14.04 -10.77
C ASP A 228 9.37 14.65 -12.16
N ARG A 229 9.99 14.10 -13.22
CA ARG A 229 9.73 14.49 -14.61
C ARG A 229 8.70 13.58 -15.27
N ARG A 230 8.09 12.66 -14.52
CA ARG A 230 7.06 11.76 -15.05
C ARG A 230 5.76 12.51 -15.26
N VAL A 231 5.26 12.47 -16.49
CA VAL A 231 4.03 13.15 -16.95
C VAL A 231 2.91 12.14 -17.14
N ILE A 232 1.69 12.66 -17.32
CA ILE A 232 0.57 11.89 -17.88
C ILE A 232 0.31 12.38 -19.30
N VAL A 233 0.16 11.43 -20.20
CA VAL A 233 -0.33 11.66 -21.55
C VAL A 233 -1.78 11.17 -21.59
N VAL A 234 -2.66 12.03 -22.08
CA VAL A 234 -4.05 11.71 -22.40
C VAL A 234 -4.14 11.65 -23.92
N GLU A 235 -4.64 10.56 -24.47
CA GLU A 235 -4.77 10.36 -25.91
C GLU A 235 -6.08 9.70 -26.26
N SER A 236 -6.48 9.76 -27.54
CA SER A 236 -7.74 9.16 -27.98
C SER A 236 -7.70 7.66 -27.73
N ALA A 237 -8.74 7.12 -27.10
CA ALA A 237 -8.96 5.68 -27.08
C ALA A 237 -9.27 5.28 -28.53
N ARG A 238 -8.34 4.58 -29.19
CA ARG A 238 -8.58 4.07 -30.54
C ARG A 238 -9.73 3.07 -30.46
N SER A 239 -10.95 3.48 -30.85
CA SER A 239 -11.94 2.53 -31.33
C SER A 239 -11.57 2.16 -32.76
N PHE A 240 -11.18 0.91 -32.96
CA PHE A 240 -11.21 0.25 -34.26
C PHE A 240 -12.62 -0.24 -34.53
#